data_AF-A0A536HNV9-F1
#
_entry.id   AF-A0A536HNV9-F1
#
_cell.length_a   1.000
_cell.length_b   1.000
_cell.length_c   1.000
_cell.angle_alpha   90.00
_cell.angle_beta   90.00
_cell.angle_gamma   90.00
#
_symmetry.space_group_name_H-M   'P 1'
#
loop_
_entity.id
_entity.type
_entity.pdbx_description
1 polymer ?
#
loop_
_entity_poly.entity_id
_entity_poly.type
_entity_poly.pdbx_seq_one_letter_code
_entity_poly.pdbx_strand_id
1 'polypeptide(L)'
;GSALTFTVIEGLVRIGLLLLYLYLISLNPEVRRVFQYHGAEHKTINGYEAGLPDDVANVRTQSTLHPRCGTGFLLAVMVVSVFVFSLAGRPALPLLILSRLVLVPLIAMLAYEFIRFAGRHRYNPVVKVLLVPFLATQKLTTREPEDRQIEVALAAFRAARLEEKEAAA
;
A
#
# COMPACT_ATOMS: atom_id res chain seq x y z
N GLY A 1 32.09 -10.07 -6.58
CA GLY A 1 31.04 -9.68 -5.63
C GLY A 1 30.06 -10.83 -5.47
N SER A 2 29.68 -11.19 -4.24
CA SER A 2 28.83 -12.36 -4.00
C SER A 2 27.45 -12.19 -4.67
N ALA A 3 26.84 -13.30 -5.09
CA ALA A 3 25.51 -13.30 -5.73
C ALA A 3 24.43 -12.59 -4.88
N LEU A 4 24.60 -12.60 -3.56
CA LEU A 4 23.78 -11.88 -2.60
C LEU A 4 23.88 -10.35 -2.78
N THR A 5 25.10 -9.80 -2.83
CA THR A 5 25.33 -8.35 -2.99
C THR A 5 24.67 -7.84 -4.26
N PHE A 6 24.80 -8.55 -5.38
CA PHE A 6 24.13 -8.13 -6.62
C PHE A 6 22.62 -8.13 -6.45
N THR A 7 22.03 -9.19 -5.89
CA THR A 7 20.56 -9.30 -5.82
C THR A 7 19.95 -8.24 -4.90
N VAL A 8 20.65 -7.90 -3.81
CA VAL A 8 20.26 -6.79 -2.94
C VAL A 8 20.34 -5.45 -3.70
N ILE A 9 21.44 -5.17 -4.41
CA ILE A 9 21.58 -3.94 -5.20
C ILE A 9 20.50 -3.84 -6.28
N GLU A 10 20.27 -4.91 -7.04
CA GLU A 10 19.21 -4.99 -8.06
C GLU A 10 17.83 -4.70 -7.45
N GLY A 11 17.56 -5.28 -6.28
CA GLY A 11 16.35 -5.03 -5.52
C GLY A 11 16.18 -3.58 -5.11
N LEU A 12 17.22 -2.97 -4.55
CA LEU A 12 17.22 -1.56 -4.17
C LEU A 12 17.04 -0.63 -5.37
N VAL A 13 17.70 -0.92 -6.50
CA VAL A 13 17.53 -0.17 -7.76
C VAL A 13 16.08 -0.25 -8.23
N ARG A 14 15.46 -1.44 -8.22
CA ARG A 14 14.05 -1.59 -8.62
C ARG A 14 13.09 -0.85 -7.69
N ILE A 15 13.31 -0.90 -6.38
CA ILE A 15 12.52 -0.12 -5.41
C ILE A 15 12.70 1.38 -5.70
N GLY A 16 13.94 1.84 -5.89
CA GLY A 16 14.24 3.22 -6.24
C GLY A 16 13.54 3.68 -7.53
N LEU A 17 13.55 2.85 -8.57
CA LEU A 17 12.84 3.12 -9.83
C LEU A 17 11.33 3.20 -9.64
N LEU A 18 10.74 2.31 -8.85
CA LEU A 18 9.31 2.36 -8.53
C LEU A 18 8.96 3.65 -7.79
N LEU A 19 9.72 4.02 -6.76
CA LEU A 19 9.49 5.24 -5.99
C LEU A 19 9.67 6.50 -6.85
N LEU A 20 10.70 6.52 -7.70
CA LEU A 20 10.92 7.59 -8.66
C LEU A 20 9.75 7.69 -9.65
N TYR A 21 9.28 6.58 -10.19
CA TYR A 21 8.12 6.54 -11.07
C TYR A 21 6.87 7.11 -10.39
N LEU A 22 6.54 6.63 -9.18
CA LEU A 22 5.41 7.13 -8.39
C LEU A 22 5.52 8.63 -8.12
N TYR A 23 6.72 9.10 -7.79
CA TYR A 23 6.98 10.52 -7.61
C TYR A 23 6.73 11.32 -8.89
N LEU A 24 7.27 10.89 -10.03
CA LEU A 24 7.13 11.59 -11.31
C LEU A 24 5.66 11.66 -11.78
N ILE A 25 4.91 10.56 -11.69
CA ILE A 25 3.49 10.59 -12.06
C ILE A 25 2.67 11.45 -11.10
N SER A 26 3.08 11.57 -9.83
CA SER A 26 2.43 12.45 -8.85
C SER A 26 2.55 13.95 -9.19
N LEU A 27 3.34 14.30 -10.20
CA LEU A 27 3.42 15.68 -10.71
C LEU A 27 2.28 15.98 -11.69
N ASN A 28 1.66 14.97 -12.30
CA ASN A 28 0.52 15.15 -13.19
C ASN A 28 -0.74 15.55 -12.39
N PRO A 29 -1.44 16.64 -12.75
CA PRO A 29 -2.64 17.10 -12.04
C PRO A 29 -3.75 16.06 -11.90
N GLU A 30 -4.00 15.24 -12.93
CA GLU A 30 -5.04 14.21 -12.87
C GLU A 30 -4.66 13.09 -11.92
N VAL A 31 -3.38 12.69 -11.90
CA VAL A 31 -2.89 11.70 -10.94
C VAL A 31 -2.93 12.26 -9.51
N ARG A 32 -2.60 13.54 -9.33
CA ARG A 32 -2.78 14.22 -8.03
C ARG A 32 -4.22 14.16 -7.56
N ARG A 33 -5.18 14.41 -8.45
CA ARG A 33 -6.61 14.32 -8.14
C ARG A 33 -7.00 12.90 -7.71
N VAL A 34 -6.48 11.87 -8.36
CA VAL A 34 -6.67 10.47 -7.92
C VAL A 34 -6.09 10.25 -6.51
N PHE A 35 -4.90 10.77 -6.23
CA PHE A 35 -4.30 10.67 -4.89
C PHE A 35 -5.04 11.46 -3.82
N GLN A 36 -5.77 12.51 -4.18
CA GLN A 36 -6.69 13.20 -3.27
C GLN A 36 -7.90 12.32 -2.93
N TYR A 37 -8.54 11.69 -3.93
CA TYR A 37 -9.63 10.74 -3.67
C TYR A 37 -9.18 9.58 -2.77
N HIS A 38 -7.96 9.07 -2.99
CA HIS A 38 -7.36 8.06 -2.11
C HIS A 38 -7.11 8.61 -0.69
N GLY A 39 -6.68 9.86 -0.56
CA GLY A 39 -6.60 10.54 0.74
C GLY A 39 -7.96 10.65 1.43
N ALA A 40 -9.03 10.94 0.68
CA ALA A 40 -10.40 11.00 1.20
C ALA A 40 -10.90 9.64 1.73
N GLU A 41 -10.61 8.55 1.02
CA GLU A 41 -10.88 7.19 1.48
C GLU A 41 -10.19 6.91 2.83
N HIS A 42 -8.89 7.18 2.92
CA HIS A 42 -8.13 6.98 4.16
C HIS A 42 -8.66 7.80 5.33
N LYS A 43 -8.97 9.07 5.10
CA LYS A 43 -9.54 9.93 6.14
C LYS A 43 -10.90 9.41 6.60
N THR A 44 -11.74 8.95 5.69
CA THR A 44 -13.06 8.39 5.99
C THR A 44 -12.94 7.14 6.86
N ILE A 45 -12.06 6.20 6.46
CA ILE A 45 -11.83 4.97 7.23
C ILE A 45 -11.21 5.29 8.60
N ASN A 46 -10.24 6.20 8.68
CA ASN A 46 -9.64 6.63 9.95
C ASN A 46 -10.68 7.25 10.89
N GLY A 47 -11.56 8.12 10.38
CA GLY A 47 -12.63 8.74 11.17
C GLY A 47 -13.60 7.69 11.73
N TYR A 48 -14.00 6.74 10.89
CA TYR A 48 -14.82 5.61 11.30
C TYR A 48 -14.12 4.73 12.35
N GLU A 49 -12.85 4.37 12.16
CA GLU A 49 -12.07 3.59 13.15
C GLU A 49 -11.93 4.32 14.50
N ALA A 50 -11.88 5.65 14.47
CA ALA A 50 -11.82 6.49 15.65
C ALA A 50 -13.20 6.69 16.32
N GLY A 51 -14.27 6.15 15.75
CA GLY A 51 -15.64 6.31 16.27
C GLY A 51 -16.19 7.73 16.11
N LEU A 52 -15.65 8.51 15.16
CA LEU A 52 -16.13 9.86 14.88
C LEU A 52 -17.41 9.84 14.03
N PRO A 53 -18.22 10.91 14.08
CA PRO A 53 -19.36 11.05 13.20
C PRO A 53 -18.95 11.06 11.71
N ASP A 54 -19.77 10.43 10.87
CA ASP A 54 -19.58 10.30 9.43
C ASP A 54 -19.92 11.60 8.68
N ASP A 55 -19.26 12.72 9.00
CA ASP A 55 -19.42 14.01 8.33
C ASP A 55 -18.10 14.59 7.84
N VAL A 56 -18.20 15.53 6.90
CA VAL A 56 -17.04 16.15 6.23
C VAL A 56 -16.12 16.85 7.24
N ALA A 57 -16.67 17.52 8.25
CA ALA A 57 -15.87 18.29 9.20
C ALA A 57 -14.99 17.38 10.05
N ASN A 58 -15.55 16.28 10.55
CA ASN A 58 -14.80 15.28 11.31
C ASN A 58 -13.79 14.54 10.44
N VAL A 59 -14.20 14.06 9.26
CA VAL A 59 -13.32 13.33 8.34
C VAL A 59 -12.13 14.18 7.88
N ARG A 60 -12.33 15.48 7.63
CA ARG A 60 -11.26 16.39 7.20
C ARG A 60 -10.08 16.42 8.16
N THR A 61 -10.32 16.28 9.46
CA THR A 61 -9.27 16.31 10.50
C THR A 61 -8.40 15.04 10.56
N GLN A 62 -8.83 13.97 9.89
CA GLN A 62 -8.16 12.68 9.96
C GLN A 62 -6.90 12.63 9.11
N SER A 63 -6.05 11.64 9.37
CA SER A 63 -4.81 11.45 8.60
C SER A 63 -5.11 10.87 7.22
N THR A 64 -4.33 11.29 6.21
CA THR A 64 -4.24 10.59 4.92
C THR A 64 -3.40 9.32 5.00
N LEU A 65 -2.77 9.02 6.14
CA LEU A 65 -2.00 7.81 6.36
C LEU A 65 -2.86 6.74 7.02
N HIS A 66 -2.84 5.53 6.49
CA HIS A 66 -3.60 4.40 7.00
C HIS A 66 -2.76 3.11 6.99
N PRO A 67 -2.61 2.38 8.11
CA PRO A 67 -1.73 1.22 8.20
C PRO A 67 -2.21 0.02 7.37
N ARG A 68 -3.47 0.02 6.91
CA ARG A 68 -4.06 -1.09 6.13
C ARG A 68 -4.23 -0.77 4.64
N CYS A 69 -3.57 0.27 4.13
CA CYS A 69 -3.68 0.68 2.73
C CYS A 69 -2.99 -0.30 1.76
N GLY A 70 -3.67 -0.60 0.66
CA GLY A 70 -3.14 -1.41 -0.46
C GLY A 70 -1.96 -0.78 -1.20
N THR A 71 -1.64 0.50 -1.09
CA THR A 71 -0.39 1.03 -1.67
C THR A 71 0.86 0.48 -0.99
N GLY A 72 0.74 0.10 0.29
CA GLY A 72 1.75 -0.70 0.97
C GLY A 72 1.95 -2.08 0.33
N PHE A 73 0.95 -2.60 -0.39
CA PHE A 73 1.02 -3.90 -1.06
C PHE A 73 2.03 -3.92 -2.18
N LEU A 74 2.08 -2.88 -3.01
CA LEU A 74 3.09 -2.80 -4.05
C LEU A 74 4.50 -2.79 -3.45
N LEU A 75 4.73 -2.03 -2.37
CA LEU A 75 6.02 -2.05 -1.69
C LEU A 75 6.32 -3.41 -1.05
N ALA A 76 5.32 -4.07 -0.45
CA ALA A 76 5.47 -5.37 0.18
C ALA A 76 5.85 -6.43 -0.85
N VAL A 77 5.16 -6.45 -1.99
CA VAL A 77 5.47 -7.32 -3.13
C VAL A 77 6.91 -7.09 -3.59
N MET A 78 7.37 -5.84 -3.70
CA MET A 78 8.75 -5.55 -4.11
C MET A 78 9.77 -6.04 -3.10
N VAL A 79 9.59 -5.75 -1.80
CA VAL A 79 10.52 -6.19 -0.75
C VAL A 79 10.56 -7.71 -0.65
N VAL A 80 9.40 -8.37 -0.66
CA VAL A 80 9.30 -9.84 -0.65
C VAL A 80 9.91 -10.43 -1.91
N SER A 81 9.73 -9.79 -3.08
CA SER A 81 10.36 -10.23 -4.33
C SER A 81 11.88 -10.25 -4.23
N VAL A 82 12.50 -9.21 -3.64
CA VAL A 82 13.95 -9.17 -3.44
C VAL A 82 14.41 -10.34 -2.59
N PHE A 83 13.71 -10.62 -1.48
CA PHE A 83 14.03 -11.73 -0.59
C PHE A 83 13.87 -13.09 -1.30
N VAL A 84 12.70 -13.37 -1.90
CA VAL A 84 12.39 -14.65 -2.56
C VAL A 84 13.33 -14.89 -3.73
N PHE A 85 13.58 -13.88 -4.56
CA PHE A 85 14.48 -14.02 -5.71
C PHE A 85 15.96 -14.09 -5.32
N SER A 86 16.36 -13.56 -4.16
CA SER A 86 17.71 -13.77 -3.63
C SER A 86 17.98 -15.24 -3.31
N LEU A 87 16.97 -15.97 -2.83
CA LEU A 87 17.07 -17.41 -2.53
C LEU A 87 17.05 -18.26 -3.82
N ALA A 88 16.30 -17.83 -4.83
CA ALA A 88 16.22 -18.52 -6.13
C ALA A 88 17.50 -18.39 -6.98
N GLY A 89 18.37 -17.43 -6.68
CA GLY A 89 19.63 -17.22 -7.39
C GLY A 89 19.47 -16.83 -8.86
N ARG A 90 20.44 -17.23 -9.69
CA ARG A 90 20.48 -16.96 -11.14
C ARG A 90 20.68 -18.24 -11.95
N PRO A 91 19.62 -19.03 -12.17
CA PRO A 91 19.72 -20.20 -13.04
C PRO A 91 19.83 -19.79 -14.51
N ALA A 92 19.99 -20.76 -15.40
CA ALA A 92 19.99 -20.54 -16.85
C ALA A 92 18.71 -19.83 -17.32
N LEU A 93 18.80 -19.09 -18.42
CA LEU A 93 17.76 -18.17 -18.89
C LEU A 93 16.32 -18.75 -18.88
N PRO A 94 16.07 -20.00 -19.35
CA PRO A 94 14.71 -20.56 -19.33
C PRO A 94 14.16 -20.75 -17.91
N LEU A 95 15.00 -21.27 -17.00
CA LEU A 95 14.65 -21.44 -15.59
C LEU A 95 14.52 -20.10 -14.88
N LEU A 96 15.30 -19.10 -15.29
CA LEU A 96 15.18 -17.75 -14.76
C LEU A 96 13.80 -17.19 -15.07
N ILE A 97 13.38 -17.21 -16.34
CA ILE A 97 12.04 -16.73 -16.75
C ILE A 97 10.94 -17.52 -16.04
N LEU A 98 11.04 -18.85 -16.03
CA LEU A 98 10.04 -19.71 -15.39
C LEU A 98 9.93 -19.41 -13.88
N SER A 99 11.06 -19.26 -13.19
CA SER A 99 11.06 -18.92 -11.75
C SER A 99 10.41 -17.57 -11.48
N ARG A 100 10.59 -16.57 -12.37
CA ARG A 100 9.97 -15.24 -12.19
C ARG A 100 8.45 -15.29 -12.39
N LEU A 101 7.94 -16.17 -13.26
CA LEU A 101 6.50 -16.32 -13.46
C LEU A 101 5.84 -17.13 -12.33
N VAL A 102 6.44 -18.29 -11.99
CA VAL A 102 5.86 -19.22 -11.00
C VAL A 102 5.90 -18.66 -9.59
N LEU A 103 6.91 -17.84 -9.25
CA LEU A 103 7.03 -17.29 -7.90
C LEU A 103 6.16 -16.03 -7.68
N VAL A 104 5.55 -15.43 -8.69
CA VAL A 104 4.68 -14.24 -8.54
C VAL A 104 3.49 -14.50 -7.61
N PRO A 105 2.70 -15.59 -7.77
CA PRO A 105 1.62 -15.90 -6.83
C PRO A 105 2.12 -16.09 -5.40
N LEU A 106 3.26 -16.76 -5.22
CA LEU A 106 3.87 -16.96 -3.89
C LEU A 106 4.23 -15.61 -3.25
N ILE A 107 4.90 -14.74 -4.00
CA ILE A 107 5.27 -13.40 -3.54
C ILE A 107 4.01 -12.60 -3.16
N ALA A 108 2.95 -12.65 -3.97
CA ALA A 108 1.72 -11.93 -3.69
C ALA A 108 1.04 -12.42 -2.40
N MET A 109 0.99 -13.74 -2.18
CA MET A 109 0.46 -14.33 -0.95
C MET A 109 1.27 -13.93 0.28
N LEU A 110 2.61 -14.00 0.20
CA LEU A 110 3.50 -13.59 1.28
C LEU A 110 3.38 -12.10 1.60
N ALA A 111 3.28 -11.25 0.57
CA ALA A 111 3.10 -9.81 0.73
C ALA A 111 1.74 -9.48 1.38
N TYR A 112 0.68 -10.19 0.99
CA TYR A 112 -0.65 -10.04 1.58
C TYR A 112 -0.63 -10.39 3.07
N GLU A 113 -0.10 -11.56 3.43
CA GLU A 113 -0.02 -11.97 4.84
C GLU A 113 0.87 -11.05 5.67
N PHE A 114 1.97 -10.54 5.09
CA PHE A 114 2.80 -9.54 5.75
C PHE A 114 2.01 -8.27 6.11
N ILE A 115 1.24 -7.71 5.18
CA ILE A 115 0.45 -6.50 5.44
C ILE A 115 -0.68 -6.77 6.41
N ARG A 116 -1.36 -7.90 6.24
CA ARG A 116 -2.44 -8.34 7.12
C ARG A 116 -1.93 -8.50 8.56
N PHE A 117 -0.76 -9.11 8.73
CA PHE A 117 -0.09 -9.25 10.02
C PHE A 117 0.30 -7.89 10.60
N ALA A 118 0.92 -7.03 9.80
CA ALA A 118 1.36 -5.71 10.23
C ALA A 118 0.19 -4.81 10.66
N GLY A 119 -0.93 -4.87 9.94
CA GLY A 119 -2.16 -4.15 10.29
C GLY A 119 -2.76 -4.61 11.61
N ARG A 120 -2.79 -5.93 11.87
CA ARG A 120 -3.30 -6.50 13.14
C ARG A 120 -2.42 -6.16 14.35
N HIS A 121 -1.11 -6.03 14.14
CA HIS A 121 -0.13 -5.79 15.21
C HIS A 121 0.41 -4.36 15.22
N ARG A 122 -0.35 -3.38 14.68
CA ARG A 122 0.08 -1.97 14.53
C ARG A 122 0.55 -1.29 15.82
N TYR A 123 0.11 -1.78 16.98
CA TYR A 123 0.51 -1.25 18.30
C TYR A 123 1.82 -1.86 18.83
N ASN A 124 2.31 -2.94 18.24
CA ASN A 124 3.60 -3.51 18.61
C ASN A 124 4.73 -2.60 18.11
N PRO A 125 5.70 -2.20 18.97
CA PRO A 125 6.76 -1.26 18.60
C PRO A 125 7.61 -1.74 17.41
N VAL A 126 7.88 -3.04 17.30
CA VAL A 126 8.66 -3.62 16.19
C VAL A 126 7.89 -3.49 14.88
N VAL A 127 6.60 -3.85 14.89
CA VAL A 127 5.73 -3.75 13.72
C VAL A 127 5.54 -2.30 13.30
N LYS A 128 5.43 -1.39 14.26
CA LYS A 128 5.34 0.05 14.01
C LYS A 128 6.55 0.58 13.25
N VAL A 129 7.76 0.16 13.61
CA VAL A 129 9.00 0.51 12.87
C VAL A 129 8.97 -0.10 11.47
N LEU A 130 8.59 -1.37 11.33
CA LEU A 130 8.48 -2.03 10.03
C LEU A 130 7.47 -1.36 9.09
N LEU A 131 6.41 -0.76 9.63
CA LEU A 131 5.39 -0.04 8.86
C LEU A 131 5.86 1.34 8.36
N VAL A 132 6.90 1.94 8.95
CA VAL A 132 7.40 3.27 8.56
C VAL A 132 7.66 3.40 7.05
N PRO A 133 8.43 2.52 6.38
CA PRO A 133 8.65 2.63 4.94
C PRO A 133 7.35 2.52 4.14
N PHE A 134 6.39 1.70 4.59
CA PHE A 134 5.09 1.56 3.94
C PHE A 134 4.26 2.85 4.07
N LEU A 135 4.17 3.42 5.27
CA LEU A 135 3.50 4.70 5.49
C LEU A 135 4.19 5.86 4.75
N ALA A 136 5.51 5.80 4.58
CA ALA A 136 6.24 6.79 3.78
C ALA A 136 5.82 6.78 2.31
N THR A 137 5.55 5.60 1.72
CA THR A 137 5.05 5.52 0.32
C THR A 137 3.65 6.12 0.15
N GLN A 138 2.83 6.13 1.20
CA GLN A 138 1.54 6.80 1.17
C GLN A 138 1.67 8.31 1.02
N LYS A 139 2.77 8.92 1.48
CA LYS A 139 3.04 10.35 1.24
C LYS A 139 3.24 10.69 -0.24
N LEU A 140 3.57 9.69 -1.07
CA LEU A 140 3.68 9.86 -2.52
C LEU A 140 2.34 9.59 -3.25
N THR A 141 1.48 8.76 -2.66
CA THR A 141 0.26 8.22 -3.29
C THR A 141 -1.05 8.72 -2.67
N THR A 142 -0.96 9.63 -1.70
CA THR A 142 -2.11 10.32 -1.09
C THR A 142 -1.87 11.82 -1.10
N ARG A 143 -2.95 12.59 -1.17
CA ARG A 143 -2.95 14.06 -1.09
C ARG A 143 -4.12 14.53 -0.26
N GLU A 144 -4.05 15.76 0.24
CA GLU A 144 -5.15 16.38 0.97
C GLU A 144 -6.36 16.58 0.03
N PRO A 145 -7.52 15.99 0.37
CA PRO A 145 -8.71 16.06 -0.46
C PRO A 145 -9.48 17.37 -0.29
N GLU A 146 -10.26 17.71 -1.30
CA GLU A 146 -11.33 18.70 -1.21
C GLU A 146 -12.57 18.11 -0.54
N ASP A 147 -13.43 18.96 0.00
CA ASP A 147 -14.67 18.54 0.68
C ASP A 147 -15.57 17.68 -0.20
N ARG A 148 -15.68 18.02 -1.50
CA ARG A 148 -16.45 17.21 -2.46
C ARG A 148 -15.91 15.79 -2.61
N GLN A 149 -14.59 15.61 -2.50
CA GLN A 149 -13.98 14.29 -2.56
C GLN A 149 -14.22 13.50 -1.27
N ILE A 150 -14.27 14.19 -0.13
CA ILE A 150 -14.68 13.60 1.15
C ILE A 150 -16.15 13.17 1.10
N GLU A 151 -17.05 13.97 0.53
CA GLU A 151 -18.46 13.60 0.34
C GLU A 151 -18.61 12.33 -0.51
N VAL A 152 -17.87 12.24 -1.61
CA VAL A 152 -17.84 11.04 -2.46
C VAL A 152 -17.32 9.83 -1.69
N ALA A 153 -16.25 9.98 -0.91
CA ALA A 153 -15.70 8.89 -0.10
C ALA A 153 -16.68 8.43 0.99
N LEU A 154 -17.36 9.36 1.67
CA LEU A 154 -18.41 9.06 2.64
C LEU A 154 -19.60 8.34 2.00
N ALA A 155 -20.05 8.78 0.82
CA ALA A 155 -21.13 8.13 0.09
C ALA A 155 -20.77 6.69 -0.30
N ALA A 156 -19.58 6.48 -0.88
CA ALA A 156 -19.07 5.16 -1.23
C ALA A 156 -18.92 4.26 0.01
N PHE A 157 -18.38 4.80 1.10
CA PHE A 157 -18.21 4.07 2.36
C PHE A 157 -19.55 3.62 2.95
N ARG A 158 -20.55 4.50 2.98
CA ARG A 158 -21.90 4.17 3.48
C ARG A 158 -22.58 3.12 2.63
N ALA A 159 -22.45 3.20 1.31
CA ALA A 159 -22.98 2.19 0.38
C ALA A 159 -22.36 0.81 0.67
N ALA A 160 -21.03 0.73 0.75
CA ALA A 160 -20.34 -0.52 1.07
C ALA A 160 -20.76 -1.10 2.44
N ARG A 161 -20.95 -0.25 3.45
CA ARG A 161 -21.44 -0.69 4.76
C ARG A 161 -22.88 -1.17 4.77
N LEU A 162 -23.73 -0.61 3.90
CA LEU A 162 -25.11 -1.05 3.76
C LEU A 162 -25.15 -2.45 3.17
N GLU A 163 -24.39 -2.68 2.09
CA GLU A 163 -24.24 -4.01 1.48
C GLU A 163 -23.69 -5.05 2.47
N GLU A 164 -22.68 -4.70 3.28
CA GLU A 164 -22.17 -5.59 4.34
C GLU A 164 -23.24 -5.98 5.36
N LYS A 165 -24.11 -5.03 5.75
CA LYS A 165 -25.20 -5.29 6.70
C LYS A 165 -26.27 -6.17 6.09
N GLU A 166 -26.63 -5.94 4.82
CA GLU A 166 -27.61 -6.74 4.09
C GLU A 166 -27.12 -8.17 3.85
N ALA A 167 -25.84 -8.35 3.52
CA ALA A 167 -25.24 -9.67 3.34
C ALA A 167 -25.08 -10.46 4.66
N ALA A 168 -25.06 -9.76 5.80
CA ALA A 168 -24.97 -10.35 7.13
C ALA A 168 -26.33 -10.64 7.78
N ALA A 169 -27.44 -10.19 7.16
CA ALA A 169 -28.81 -10.38 7.61
C ALA A 169 -29.45 -11.61 6.97
#